data_AF-A0A9X4KTD0-F1
#
_entry.id   AF-A0A9X4KTD0-F1
#
_cell.length_a   1.000
_cell.length_b   1.000
_cell.length_c   1.000
_cell.angle_alpha   90.00
_cell.angle_beta   90.00
_cell.angle_gamma   90.00
#
_symmetry.space_group_name_H-M   'P 1'
#
loop_
_entity.id
_entity.type
_entity.pdbx_description
1 polymer ?
#
loop_
_entity_poly.entity_id
_entity_poly.type
_entity_poly.pdbx_seq_one_letter_code
_entity_poly.pdbx_strand_id
1 'polypeptide(L)'
;MVNKAIGLMGFKPIFFLTEESWFRWILIASDIWKEAGWGAIIFLAALIGINDELYQAATVDGANRWRQIWHISVPGLRATIIVILLLRIGNILDAGFEQVLVMYNPTVYDVSDIIDTYVFRVGLGTMQFSLTAAAGLFKSIIGCILLVLANTLARRMGEEGVY
;
A
#
# COMPACT_ATOMS: atom_id res chain seq x y z
N MET A 1 -14.95 17.29 -12.07
CA MET A 1 -16.03 16.61 -12.81
C MET A 1 -16.99 15.86 -11.87
N VAL A 2 -16.48 15.18 -10.82
CA VAL A 2 -17.30 14.51 -9.79
C VAL A 2 -18.30 15.45 -9.09
N ASN A 3 -17.88 16.62 -8.60
CA ASN A 3 -18.81 17.61 -8.02
C ASN A 3 -19.89 18.12 -8.99
N LYS A 4 -19.60 18.13 -10.31
CA LYS A 4 -20.61 18.49 -11.31
C LYS A 4 -21.62 17.36 -11.49
N ALA A 5 -21.19 16.09 -11.44
CA ALA A 5 -22.10 14.93 -11.46
C ALA A 5 -22.98 14.87 -10.20
N ILE A 6 -22.42 15.15 -9.02
CA ILE A 6 -23.14 15.24 -7.74
C ILE A 6 -24.17 16.38 -7.77
N GLY A 7 -23.79 17.54 -8.31
CA GLY A 7 -24.69 18.67 -8.51
C GLY A 7 -25.82 18.39 -9.51
N LEU A 8 -25.55 17.63 -10.58
CA LEU A 8 -26.59 17.16 -11.52
C LEU A 8 -27.59 16.19 -10.86
N MET A 9 -27.19 15.50 -9.80
CA MET A 9 -28.06 14.63 -8.99
C MET A 9 -28.77 15.38 -7.83
N GLY A 10 -28.62 16.70 -7.74
CA GLY A 10 -29.32 17.54 -6.75
C GLY A 10 -28.65 17.64 -5.37
N PHE A 11 -27.45 17.08 -5.20
CA PHE A 11 -26.69 17.17 -3.95
C PHE A 11 -25.75 18.38 -3.94
N LYS A 12 -25.41 18.85 -2.73
CA LYS A 12 -24.43 19.95 -2.56
C LYS A 12 -23.03 19.46 -2.96
N PRO A 13 -22.21 20.30 -3.62
CA PRO A 13 -20.84 19.95 -3.97
C PRO A 13 -20.02 19.72 -2.69
N ILE A 14 -19.27 18.62 -2.66
CA ILE A 14 -18.44 18.23 -1.53
C ILE A 14 -17.01 18.71 -1.80
N PHE A 15 -16.42 19.44 -0.85
CA PHE A 15 -15.03 19.88 -0.95
C PHE A 15 -14.11 18.79 -0.41
N PHE A 16 -13.97 17.74 -1.21
CA PHE A 16 -13.26 16.50 -0.92
C PHE A 16 -11.84 16.65 -0.35
N LEU A 17 -11.07 17.66 -0.77
CA LEU A 17 -9.70 17.91 -0.28
C LEU A 17 -9.64 18.79 0.97
N THR A 18 -10.77 19.36 1.37
CA THR A 18 -10.86 20.36 2.45
C THR A 18 -11.63 19.81 3.65
N GLU A 19 -12.39 18.73 3.45
CA GLU A 19 -13.14 18.05 4.49
C GLU A 19 -12.32 16.87 5.04
N GLU A 20 -12.01 16.92 6.33
CA GLU A 20 -11.16 15.92 7.01
C GLU A 20 -11.70 14.49 6.93
N SER A 21 -13.03 14.34 6.96
CA SER A 21 -13.75 13.06 6.88
C SER A 21 -13.46 12.31 5.58
N TRP A 22 -13.29 13.03 4.47
CA TRP A 22 -13.07 12.48 3.14
C TRP A 22 -11.61 12.35 2.77
N PHE A 23 -10.74 13.19 3.34
CA PHE A 23 -9.33 13.28 2.96
C PHE A 23 -8.63 11.92 2.96
N ARG A 24 -8.74 11.16 4.05
CA ARG A 24 -8.10 9.84 4.20
C ARG A 24 -8.62 8.83 3.17
N TRP A 25 -9.93 8.81 2.94
CA TRP A 25 -10.53 7.90 1.97
C TRP A 25 -10.06 8.18 0.55
N ILE A 26 -10.00 9.46 0.18
CA ILE A 26 -9.54 9.87 -1.15
C ILE A 26 -8.06 9.51 -1.30
N LEU A 27 -7.25 9.80 -0.29
CA LEU A 27 -5.82 9.50 -0.32
C LEU A 27 -5.57 8.00 -0.52
N ILE A 28 -6.27 7.15 0.24
CA ILE A 28 -6.14 5.69 0.10
C ILE A 28 -6.67 5.23 -1.26
N ALA A 29 -7.83 5.72 -1.69
CA ALA A 29 -8.41 5.32 -2.97
C ALA A 29 -7.54 5.72 -4.16
N SER A 30 -6.95 6.93 -4.14
CA SER A 30 -6.03 7.38 -5.19
C SER A 30 -4.71 6.63 -5.16
N ASP A 31 -4.22 6.25 -3.98
CA ASP A 31 -3.02 5.41 -3.87
C ASP A 31 -3.28 4.00 -4.42
N ILE A 32 -4.40 3.36 -4.05
CA ILE A 32 -4.82 2.08 -4.61
C ILE A 32 -4.95 2.17 -6.13
N TRP A 33 -5.58 3.22 -6.66
CA TRP A 33 -5.72 3.41 -8.10
C TRP A 33 -4.36 3.51 -8.81
N LYS A 34 -3.43 4.27 -8.24
CA LYS A 34 -2.07 4.43 -8.76
C LYS A 34 -1.29 3.11 -8.74
N GLU A 35 -1.37 2.37 -7.64
CA GLU A 35 -0.56 1.17 -7.41
C GLU A 35 -1.17 -0.12 -7.98
N ALA A 36 -2.49 -0.15 -8.20
CA ALA A 36 -3.21 -1.35 -8.64
C ALA A 36 -2.67 -1.90 -9.96
N GLY A 37 -2.31 -1.02 -10.91
CA GLY A 37 -1.77 -1.44 -12.20
C GLY A 37 -0.45 -2.20 -12.06
N TRP A 38 0.49 -1.64 -11.29
CA TRP A 38 1.78 -2.27 -11.05
C TRP A 38 1.65 -3.58 -10.26
N GLY A 39 0.84 -3.58 -9.21
CA GLY A 39 0.57 -4.79 -8.43
C GLY A 39 -0.04 -5.91 -9.29
N ALA A 40 -1.01 -5.59 -10.14
CA ALA A 40 -1.66 -6.57 -11.01
C ALA A 40 -0.67 -7.23 -11.99
N ILE A 41 0.30 -6.47 -12.54
CA ILE A 41 1.32 -7.02 -13.44
C ILE A 41 2.17 -8.08 -12.71
N ILE A 42 2.63 -7.79 -11.50
CA ILE A 42 3.48 -8.72 -10.75
C ILE A 42 2.70 -10.01 -10.41
N PHE A 43 1.47 -9.87 -9.92
CA PHE A 43 0.65 -11.03 -9.59
C PHE A 43 0.24 -11.84 -10.82
N LEU A 44 -0.04 -11.19 -11.95
CA LEU A 44 -0.34 -11.87 -13.20
C LEU A 44 0.86 -12.66 -13.72
N ALA A 45 2.06 -12.06 -13.68
CA ALA A 45 3.30 -12.75 -14.08
C ALA A 45 3.55 -13.99 -13.22
N ALA A 46 3.33 -13.89 -11.91
CA ALA A 46 3.47 -15.03 -11.00
C ALA A 46 2.39 -16.11 -11.23
N LEU A 47 1.15 -15.72 -11.55
CA LEU A 47 0.08 -16.67 -11.88
C LEU A 47 0.40 -17.52 -13.11
N ILE A 48 1.02 -16.93 -14.13
CA ILE A 48 1.44 -17.66 -15.35
C ILE A 48 2.50 -18.72 -15.04
N GLY A 49 3.26 -18.56 -13.96
CA GLY A 49 4.23 -19.55 -13.50
C GLY A 49 3.62 -20.77 -12.80
N ILE A 50 2.32 -20.77 -12.49
CA ILE A 50 1.64 -21.90 -11.83
C ILE A 50 1.31 -22.96 -12.89
N ASN A 51 1.56 -24.25 -12.59
CA ASN A 51 1.26 -25.35 -13.49
C ASN A 51 -0.26 -25.42 -13.82
N ASP A 52 -0.59 -25.32 -15.11
CA ASP A 52 -1.97 -25.41 -15.63
C ASP A 52 -2.65 -26.76 -15.34
N GLU A 53 -1.88 -27.85 -15.19
CA GLU A 53 -2.42 -29.18 -14.86
C GLU A 53 -3.21 -29.17 -13.54
N LEU A 54 -2.82 -28.32 -12.57
CA LEU A 54 -3.54 -28.18 -11.30
C LEU A 54 -4.95 -27.63 -11.52
N TYR A 55 -5.12 -26.67 -12.43
CA TYR A 55 -6.42 -26.09 -12.76
C TYR A 55 -7.28 -27.05 -13.57
N GLN A 56 -6.67 -27.81 -14.50
CA GLN A 56 -7.37 -28.82 -15.28
C GLN A 56 -7.88 -29.96 -14.39
N ALA A 57 -7.03 -30.50 -13.51
CA ALA A 57 -7.41 -31.54 -12.55
C ALA A 57 -8.55 -31.06 -11.64
N ALA A 58 -8.44 -29.85 -11.07
CA ALA A 58 -9.50 -29.30 -10.24
C ALA A 58 -10.82 -29.09 -11.00
N THR A 59 -10.76 -28.77 -12.30
CA THR A 59 -11.97 -28.65 -13.14
C THR A 59 -12.62 -30.01 -13.37
N VAL A 60 -11.82 -31.06 -13.59
CA VAL A 60 -12.31 -32.45 -13.70
C VAL A 60 -12.98 -32.90 -12.39
N ASP A 61 -12.44 -32.49 -11.25
CA ASP A 61 -13.02 -32.73 -9.92
C ASP A 61 -14.23 -31.82 -9.59
N GLY A 62 -14.69 -30.99 -10.54
CA GLY A 62 -15.87 -30.13 -10.40
C GLY A 62 -15.64 -28.86 -9.55
N ALA A 63 -14.40 -28.41 -9.39
CA ALA A 63 -14.11 -27.17 -8.66
C ALA A 63 -14.51 -25.92 -9.46
N ASN A 64 -15.39 -25.09 -8.89
CA ASN A 64 -15.73 -23.76 -9.41
C ASN A 64 -14.54 -22.79 -9.31
N ARG A 65 -14.55 -21.70 -10.12
CA ARG A 65 -13.48 -20.67 -10.16
C ARG A 65 -13.05 -20.14 -8.79
N TRP A 66 -14.00 -19.90 -7.89
CA TRP A 66 -13.69 -19.47 -6.52
C TRP A 66 -12.86 -20.50 -5.74
N ARG A 67 -13.14 -21.80 -5.89
CA ARG A 67 -12.36 -22.85 -5.23
C ARG A 67 -10.94 -22.91 -5.80
N GLN A 68 -10.80 -22.77 -7.13
CA GLN A 68 -9.50 -22.70 -7.79
C GLN A 68 -8.67 -21.51 -7.29
N ILE A 69 -9.29 -20.34 -7.11
CA ILE A 69 -8.60 -19.17 -6.55
C ILE A 69 -8.08 -19.46 -5.13
N TRP A 70 -8.93 -19.95 -4.24
CA TRP A 70 -8.57 -20.15 -2.83
C TRP A 70 -7.60 -21.31 -2.59
N HIS A 71 -7.66 -22.38 -3.41
CA HIS A 71 -6.89 -23.61 -3.16
C HIS A 71 -5.71 -23.80 -4.12
N ILE A 72 -5.66 -23.08 -5.24
CA ILE A 72 -4.57 -23.18 -6.22
C ILE A 72 -3.88 -21.83 -6.38
N SER A 73 -4.62 -20.79 -6.79
CA SER A 73 -4.02 -19.49 -7.11
C SER A 73 -3.39 -18.81 -5.88
N VAL A 74 -4.14 -18.65 -4.78
CA VAL A 74 -3.66 -17.97 -3.57
C VAL A 74 -2.49 -18.74 -2.93
N PRO A 75 -2.56 -20.07 -2.74
CA PRO A 75 -1.41 -20.84 -2.25
C PRO A 75 -0.23 -20.82 -3.21
N GLY A 76 -0.45 -20.87 -4.53
CA GLY A 76 0.60 -20.81 -5.55
C GLY A 76 1.31 -19.46 -5.61
N LEU A 77 0.63 -18.37 -5.24
CA LEU A 77 1.18 -17.02 -5.17
C LEU A 77 1.87 -16.68 -3.84
N ARG A 78 1.87 -17.58 -2.85
CA ARG A 78 2.36 -17.31 -1.48
C ARG A 78 3.76 -16.68 -1.46
N ALA A 79 4.70 -17.22 -2.23
CA ALA A 79 6.08 -16.73 -2.30
C ALA A 79 6.12 -15.29 -2.81
N THR A 80 5.40 -15.02 -3.91
CA THR A 80 5.31 -13.69 -4.50
C THR A 80 4.65 -12.68 -3.56
N ILE A 81 3.55 -13.06 -2.89
CA ILE A 81 2.87 -12.21 -1.90
C ILE A 81 3.83 -11.82 -0.79
N ILE A 82 4.62 -12.77 -0.28
CA ILE A 82 5.58 -12.53 0.80
C ILE A 82 6.71 -11.59 0.35
N VAL A 83 7.29 -11.81 -0.83
CA VAL A 83 8.34 -10.92 -1.35
C VAL A 83 7.82 -9.49 -1.50
N ILE A 84 6.64 -9.32 -2.10
CA ILE A 84 6.02 -7.99 -2.24
C ILE A 84 5.71 -7.38 -0.87
N LEU A 85 5.22 -8.17 0.09
CA LEU A 85 4.95 -7.71 1.44
C LEU A 85 6.22 -7.20 2.12
N LEU A 86 7.34 -7.92 2.01
CA LEU A 86 8.63 -7.50 2.57
C LEU A 86 9.10 -6.17 1.97
N LEU A 87 9.02 -6.02 0.65
CA LEU A 87 9.36 -4.78 -0.04
C LEU A 87 8.45 -3.61 0.36
N ARG A 88 7.16 -3.87 0.62
CA ARG A 88 6.20 -2.86 1.07
C ARG A 88 6.40 -2.46 2.53
N ILE A 89 6.74 -3.41 3.41
CA ILE A 89 7.01 -3.14 4.84
C ILE A 89 8.17 -2.17 5.01
N GLY A 90 9.22 -2.28 4.19
CA GLY A 90 10.35 -1.34 4.24
C GLY A 90 9.92 0.12 4.02
N ASN A 91 8.90 0.34 3.21
CA ASN A 91 8.40 1.67 2.84
C ASN A 91 7.15 2.11 3.63
N ILE A 92 6.67 1.30 4.59
CA ILE A 92 5.39 1.55 5.27
C ILE A 92 5.42 2.82 6.12
N LEU A 93 6.59 3.16 6.65
CA LEU A 93 6.79 4.33 7.51
C LEU A 93 6.81 5.65 6.74
N ASP A 94 7.03 5.60 5.42
CA ASP A 94 6.95 6.78 4.55
C ASP A 94 5.51 7.09 4.14
N ALA A 95 4.61 6.10 4.26
CA ALA A 95 3.15 6.23 4.16
C ALA A 95 2.63 7.09 2.98
N GLY A 96 3.34 7.09 1.85
CA GLY A 96 2.98 7.90 0.68
C GLY A 96 3.29 9.38 0.82
N PHE A 97 4.39 9.74 1.50
CA PHE A 97 4.87 11.11 1.73
C PHE A 97 4.62 12.07 0.58
N GLU A 98 5.04 11.74 -0.64
CA GLU A 98 4.88 12.63 -1.80
C GLU A 98 3.41 12.93 -2.09
N GLN A 99 2.54 11.91 -2.00
CA GLN A 99 1.12 12.06 -2.25
C GLN A 99 0.45 12.86 -1.15
N VAL A 100 0.82 12.63 0.12
CA VAL A 100 0.36 13.43 1.25
C VAL A 100 0.80 14.89 1.07
N LEU A 101 2.07 15.12 0.74
CA LEU A 101 2.66 16.45 0.55
C LEU A 101 2.00 17.23 -0.60
N VAL A 102 1.52 16.57 -1.65
CA VAL A 102 0.83 17.24 -2.75
C VAL A 102 -0.64 17.57 -2.40
N MET A 103 -1.27 16.74 -1.57
CA MET A 103 -2.72 16.83 -1.30
C MET A 103 -3.05 17.57 0.00
N TYR A 104 -2.14 17.63 0.96
CA TYR A 104 -2.36 18.28 2.26
C TYR A 104 -2.51 19.80 2.12
N ASN A 105 -3.32 20.39 2.99
CA ASN A 105 -3.52 21.84 3.11
C ASN A 105 -3.92 22.20 4.54
N PRO A 106 -3.84 23.49 4.95
CA PRO A 106 -4.07 23.89 6.34
C PRO A 106 -5.40 23.43 6.94
N THR A 107 -6.43 23.21 6.12
CA THR A 107 -7.77 22.81 6.58
C THR A 107 -7.87 21.33 6.94
N VAL A 108 -6.91 20.51 6.51
CA VAL A 108 -6.88 19.07 6.77
C VAL A 108 -5.62 18.64 7.52
N TYR A 109 -4.81 19.58 8.03
CA TYR A 109 -3.54 19.28 8.72
C TYR A 109 -3.72 18.25 9.85
N ASP A 110 -4.77 18.38 10.65
CA ASP A 110 -5.02 17.51 11.80
C ASP A 110 -5.18 16.02 11.41
N VAL A 111 -5.64 15.73 10.19
CA VAL A 111 -5.83 14.35 9.70
C VAL A 111 -4.85 13.92 8.62
N SER A 112 -4.12 14.86 8.03
CA SER A 112 -3.22 14.65 6.88
C SER A 112 -1.74 14.68 7.24
N ASP A 113 -1.36 15.29 8.36
CA ASP A 113 0.05 15.42 8.73
C ASP A 113 0.62 14.08 9.23
N ILE A 114 1.66 13.61 8.56
CA ILE A 114 2.44 12.43 8.93
C ILE A 114 3.83 12.86 9.40
N ILE A 115 4.61 11.91 9.94
CA ILE A 115 5.96 12.20 10.45
C ILE A 115 6.82 12.86 9.35
N ASP A 116 6.74 12.39 8.10
CA ASP A 116 7.56 12.96 7.01
C ASP A 116 7.16 14.37 6.63
N THR A 117 5.86 14.67 6.56
CA THR A 117 5.40 16.02 6.22
C THR A 117 5.70 17.01 7.32
N TYR A 118 5.61 16.59 8.59
CA TYR A 118 6.04 17.40 9.72
C TYR A 118 7.54 17.68 9.68
N VAL A 119 8.34 16.62 9.53
CA VAL A 119 9.80 16.70 9.50
C VAL A 119 10.29 17.51 8.30
N PHE A 120 9.65 17.35 7.13
CA PHE A 120 9.94 18.12 5.93
C PHE A 120 9.63 19.61 6.13
N ARG A 121 8.46 19.92 6.72
CA ARG A 121 8.03 21.30 7.00
C ARG A 121 8.97 21.99 7.98
N VAL A 122 9.31 21.34 9.09
CA VAL A 122 10.21 21.89 10.12
C VAL A 122 11.66 21.95 9.60
N GLY A 123 12.11 20.90 8.92
CA GLY A 123 13.47 20.81 8.36
C GLY A 123 13.78 21.89 7.33
N LEU A 124 12.87 22.12 6.38
CA LEU A 124 13.05 23.19 5.36
C LEU A 124 12.67 24.58 5.88
N GLY A 125 11.61 24.69 6.69
CA GLY A 125 11.11 25.98 7.16
C GLY A 125 11.97 26.62 8.24
N THR A 126 12.48 25.81 9.19
CA THR A 126 13.26 26.29 10.35
C THR A 126 14.73 25.90 10.31
N MET A 127 15.18 25.27 9.21
CA MET A 127 16.55 24.75 9.02
C MET A 127 17.00 23.77 10.12
N GLN A 128 16.07 23.07 10.76
CA GLN A 128 16.35 22.09 11.82
C GLN A 128 16.74 20.73 11.25
N PHE A 129 17.89 20.67 10.57
CA PHE A 129 18.39 19.43 9.96
C PHE A 129 18.67 18.31 10.97
N SER A 130 19.01 18.66 12.21
CA SER A 130 19.25 17.69 13.29
C SER A 130 17.99 16.89 13.64
N LEU A 131 16.83 17.55 13.71
CA LEU A 131 15.55 16.92 13.98
C LEU A 131 15.13 16.02 12.81
N THR A 132 15.34 16.48 11.57
CA THR A 132 15.09 15.68 10.36
C THR A 132 15.93 14.41 10.31
N ALA A 133 17.23 14.52 10.59
CA ALA A 133 18.12 13.37 10.64
C ALA A 133 17.73 12.38 11.76
N ALA A 134 17.38 12.87 12.94
CA ALA A 134 16.96 12.03 14.07
C ALA A 134 15.66 11.28 13.78
N ALA A 135 14.67 11.93 13.17
CA ALA A 135 13.42 11.29 12.78
C ALA A 135 13.65 10.23 11.69
N GLY A 136 14.51 10.51 10.71
CA GLY A 136 14.91 9.53 9.68
C GLY A 136 15.57 8.29 10.31
N LEU A 137 16.52 8.48 11.22
CA LEU A 137 17.19 7.37 11.91
C LEU A 137 16.20 6.52 12.73
N PHE A 138 15.29 7.16 13.46
CA PHE A 138 14.24 6.48 14.22
C PHE A 138 13.36 5.61 13.31
N LYS A 139 12.96 6.14 12.15
CA LYS A 139 12.21 5.39 11.14
C LYS A 139 13.00 4.20 10.60
N SER A 140 14.28 4.39 10.25
CA SER A 140 15.11 3.29 9.74
C SER A 140 15.23 2.15 10.75
N ILE A 141 15.32 2.45 12.05
CA ILE A 141 15.36 1.43 13.11
C ILE A 141 14.03 0.65 13.15
N ILE A 142 12.89 1.35 13.15
CA ILE A 142 11.57 0.69 13.16
C ILE A 142 11.37 -0.14 11.89
N GLY A 143 11.71 0.41 10.73
CA GLY A 143 11.62 -0.27 9.44
C GLY A 143 12.50 -1.53 9.40
N CYS A 144 13.70 -1.46 9.96
CA CYS A 144 14.59 -2.61 10.10
C CYS A 144 13.98 -3.70 11.00
N ILE A 145 13.44 -3.32 12.17
CA ILE A 145 12.76 -4.27 13.07
C ILE A 145 11.57 -4.94 12.36
N LEU A 146 10.72 -4.16 11.70
CA LEU A 146 9.57 -4.70 10.96
C LEU A 146 9.99 -5.65 9.84
N LEU A 147 11.02 -5.28 9.08
CA LEU A 147 11.55 -6.11 7.99
C LEU A 147 12.14 -7.42 8.51
N VAL A 148 12.93 -7.37 9.58
CA VAL A 148 13.52 -8.57 10.20
C VAL A 148 12.42 -9.49 10.74
N LEU A 149 11.40 -8.93 11.42
CA LEU A 149 10.26 -9.70 11.93
C LEU A 149 9.48 -10.36 10.78
N ALA A 150 9.16 -9.60 9.74
CA ALA A 150 8.45 -10.12 8.58
C ALA A 150 9.25 -11.19 7.84
N ASN A 151 10.56 -11.00 7.66
CA ASN A 151 11.44 -12.00 7.01
C ASN A 151 11.56 -13.27 7.87
N THR A 152 11.63 -13.12 9.19
CA THR A 152 11.67 -14.27 10.11
C THR A 152 10.36 -15.06 10.08
N LEU A 153 9.21 -14.38 10.01
CA LEU A 153 7.90 -15.01 9.87
C LEU A 153 7.77 -15.73 8.52
N ALA A 154 8.21 -15.11 7.43
CA ALA A 154 8.23 -15.71 6.10
C ALA A 154 9.03 -17.03 6.08
N ARG A 155 10.25 -17.02 6.63
CA ARG A 155 11.10 -18.22 6.75
C ARG A 155 10.44 -19.31 7.59
N ARG A 156 9.75 -18.96 8.68
CA ARG A 156 9.01 -19.93 9.52
C ARG A 156 7.84 -20.58 8.79
N MET A 157 7.28 -19.92 7.79
CA MET A 157 6.20 -20.46 6.95
C MET A 157 6.72 -21.36 5.81
N GLY A 158 8.03 -21.55 5.70
CA GLY A 158 8.66 -22.46 4.73
C GLY A 158 8.91 -21.83 3.36
N GLU A 159 8.85 -20.50 3.26
CA GLU A 159 9.10 -19.76 2.02
C GLU A 159 10.56 -19.25 1.98
N GLU A 160 11.11 -19.15 0.77
CA GLU A 160 12.43 -18.54 0.57
C GLU A 160 12.37 -17.07 0.99
N GLY A 161 13.07 -16.77 2.09
CA GLY A 161 13.28 -15.39 2.51
C GLY A 161 14.15 -14.64 1.51
N VAL A 162 14.14 -13.32 1.58
CA VAL A 162 15.03 -12.46 0.75
C VAL A 162 16.49 -12.58 1.25
N TYR A 163 16.71 -13.17 2.43
CA TYR A 163 17.99 -13.54 3.02
C TYR A 163 17.93 -14.94 3.65
#